data_AF-A0A382Q217-F1
#
_entry.id   AF-A0A382Q217-F1
#
_cell.length_a   1.000
_cell.length_b   1.000
_cell.length_c   1.000
_cell.angle_alpha   90.00
_cell.angle_beta   90.00
_cell.angle_gamma   90.00
#
_symmetry.space_group_name_H-M   'P 1'
#
loop_
_entity.id
_entity.type
_entity.pdbx_description
1 polymer ?
#
loop_
_entity_poly.entity_id
_entity_poly.type
_entity_poly.pdbx_seq_one_letter_code
_entity_poly.pdbx_strand_id
1 'polypeptide(L)'
;MVPFSERVRVFQLSFVFLAAVLIECFLFAGEARAQVIGGPRPAPVSEAVEGFLSRYNVHVTGDRVTGDGQSQFKWDPDIGVDMDVFDLKWIRGNVFMNVETMVGD
;
A
#
# COMPACT_ATOMS: atom_id res chain seq x y z
N MET A 1 40.86 -10.01 13.21
CA MET A 1 40.95 -8.95 12.18
C MET A 1 40.92 -9.61 10.82
N VAL A 2 40.00 -9.22 9.93
CA VAL A 2 39.91 -9.79 8.58
C VAL A 2 41.02 -9.20 7.70
N PRO A 3 41.81 -10.02 6.99
CA PRO A 3 42.85 -9.57 6.06
C PRO A 3 42.33 -8.55 5.04
N PHE A 4 43.15 -7.56 4.68
CA PHE A 4 42.78 -6.52 3.72
C PHE A 4 42.37 -7.09 2.35
N SER A 5 43.02 -8.17 1.92
CA SER A 5 42.72 -8.90 0.68
C SER A 5 41.33 -9.55 0.68
N GLU A 6 40.86 -10.05 1.82
CA GLU A 6 39.51 -10.62 1.97
C GLU A 6 38.44 -9.53 1.93
N ARG A 7 38.71 -8.35 2.51
CA ARG A 7 37.80 -7.20 2.44
C ARG A 7 37.59 -6.68 1.03
N VAL A 8 38.65 -6.63 0.22
CA VAL A 8 38.56 -6.23 -1.20
C VAL A 8 37.75 -7.25 -2.00
N ARG A 9 37.97 -8.55 -1.77
CA ARG A 9 37.20 -9.62 -2.44
C ARG A 9 35.73 -9.60 -2.07
N VAL A 10 35.39 -9.42 -0.79
CA VAL A 10 34.00 -9.30 -0.34
C VAL A 10 33.34 -8.07 -0.95
N PHE A 11 34.03 -6.92 -0.99
CA PHE A 11 33.50 -5.71 -1.61
C PHE A 11 33.23 -5.89 -3.11
N GLN A 12 34.14 -6.54 -3.83
CA GLN A 12 33.98 -6.84 -5.25
C GLN A 12 32.83 -7.83 -5.50
N LEU A 13 32.71 -8.88 -4.70
CA LEU A 13 31.62 -9.85 -4.80
C LEU A 13 30.26 -9.20 -4.50
N SER A 14 30.18 -8.37 -3.46
CA SER A 14 28.97 -7.62 -3.12
C SER A 14 28.58 -6.63 -4.23
N PHE A 15 29.56 -5.99 -4.87
CA PHE A 15 29.31 -5.08 -5.99
C PHE A 15 28.82 -5.81 -7.23
N VAL A 16 29.42 -6.96 -7.56
CA VAL A 16 28.97 -7.81 -8.68
C VAL A 16 27.57 -8.35 -8.43
N PHE A 17 27.27 -8.76 -7.19
CA PHE A 17 25.94 -9.23 -6.81
C PHE A 17 24.89 -8.12 -6.92
N LEU A 18 25.20 -6.92 -6.42
CA LEU A 18 24.32 -5.76 -6.55
C LEU A 18 24.09 -5.38 -8.02
N ALA A 19 25.15 -5.39 -8.84
CA ALA A 19 25.05 -5.11 -10.26
C ALA A 19 24.18 -6.16 -10.98
N ALA A 20 24.33 -7.45 -10.65
CA ALA A 20 23.52 -8.52 -11.21
C ALA A 20 22.03 -8.36 -10.86
N VAL A 21 21.71 -8.06 -9.60
CA VAL A 21 20.33 -7.81 -9.15
C VAL A 21 19.73 -6.60 -9.86
N LEU A 22 20.48 -5.50 -10.00
CA LEU A 22 20.00 -4.31 -10.70
C LEU A 22 19.78 -4.60 -12.20
N ILE A 23 20.69 -5.33 -12.85
CA ILE A 23 20.56 -5.74 -14.25
C ILE A 23 19.33 -6.65 -14.42
N GLU A 24 19.07 -7.59 -13.53
CA GLU A 24 17.84 -8.39 -13.55
C GLU A 24 16.59 -7.51 -13.38
N CYS A 25 16.58 -6.57 -12.43
CA CYS A 25 15.47 -5.63 -12.29
C CYS A 25 15.23 -4.78 -13.55
N PHE A 26 16.29 -4.37 -14.26
CA PHE A 26 16.18 -3.58 -15.50
C PHE A 26 15.79 -4.44 -16.71
N LEU A 27 16.33 -5.66 -16.84
CA LEU A 27 16.05 -6.55 -17.98
C LEU A 27 14.69 -7.23 -17.85
N PHE A 28 14.24 -7.50 -16.63
CA PHE A 28 12.92 -8.04 -16.31
C PHE A 28 11.93 -6.96 -15.83
N ALA A 29 12.23 -5.68 -16.08
CA ALA A 29 11.25 -4.58 -16.01
C ALA A 29 10.13 -4.70 -17.07
N GLY A 30 10.10 -5.81 -17.82
CA GLY A 30 8.99 -6.22 -18.66
C GLY A 30 7.75 -6.42 -17.81
N GLU A 31 6.92 -5.38 -17.77
CA GLU A 31 5.60 -5.38 -17.17
C GLU A 31 5.59 -5.83 -15.70
N ALA A 32 6.25 -5.06 -14.83
CA ALA A 32 5.73 -4.93 -13.48
C ALA A 32 4.35 -4.25 -13.58
N ARG A 33 3.33 -5.00 -14.00
CA ARG A 33 1.94 -4.60 -13.86
C ARG A 33 1.69 -4.66 -12.36
N ALA A 34 1.83 -3.51 -11.70
CA ALA A 34 1.21 -3.32 -10.41
C ALA A 34 -0.28 -3.54 -10.65
N GLN A 35 -0.73 -4.77 -10.43
CA GLN A 35 -2.14 -5.11 -10.53
C GLN A 35 -2.81 -4.39 -9.38
N VAL A 36 -3.52 -3.31 -9.69
CA VAL A 36 -4.46 -2.71 -8.77
C VAL A 36 -5.63 -3.70 -8.68
N ILE A 37 -5.56 -4.61 -7.70
CA ILE A 37 -6.72 -5.39 -7.28
C ILE A 37 -7.50 -4.49 -6.33
N GLY A 38 -8.47 -3.76 -6.86
CA GLY A 38 -9.32 -2.89 -6.06
C GLY A 38 -10.30 -2.13 -6.93
N GLY A 39 -11.54 -1.97 -6.45
CA GLY A 39 -12.51 -1.06 -7.05
C GLY A 39 -12.02 0.40 -7.04
N PRO A 40 -12.83 1.35 -7.53
CA PRO A 40 -12.47 2.76 -7.46
C PRO A 40 -12.09 3.13 -6.03
N ARG A 41 -10.91 3.75 -5.85
CA ARG A 41 -10.43 4.22 -4.54
C ARG A 41 -11.46 5.22 -3.98
N PRO A 42 -12.04 4.99 -2.78
CA PRO A 42 -13.02 5.91 -2.19
C PRO A 42 -12.39 7.27 -1.83
N ALA A 43 -11.14 7.26 -1.36
CA ALA A 43 -10.45 8.45 -0.89
C ALA A 43 -9.52 9.08 -1.96
N PRO A 44 -9.34 10.41 -1.97
CA PRO A 44 -8.36 11.07 -2.82
C PRO A 44 -6.94 10.55 -2.61
N VAL A 45 -6.12 10.59 -3.68
CA VAL A 45 -4.69 10.31 -3.57
C VAL A 45 -4.02 11.37 -2.69
N SER A 46 -3.26 10.92 -1.71
CA SER A 46 -2.48 11.72 -0.79
C SER A 46 -1.29 12.42 -1.45
N GLU A 47 -0.89 13.55 -0.87
CA GLU A 47 0.35 14.22 -1.23
C GLU A 47 1.56 13.28 -1.08
N ALA A 48 2.58 13.51 -1.91
CA ALA A 48 3.82 12.76 -1.85
C ALA A 48 4.65 13.15 -0.64
N VAL A 49 4.88 12.19 0.26
CA VAL A 49 5.72 12.37 1.43
C VAL A 49 6.64 11.17 1.52
N GLU A 50 7.92 11.38 1.20
CA GLU A 50 8.94 10.33 1.23
C GLU A 50 9.04 9.68 2.62
N GLY A 51 9.10 8.35 2.65
CA GLY A 51 9.22 7.58 3.88
C GLY A 51 8.37 6.32 3.90
N PHE A 52 8.35 5.67 5.06
CA PHE A 52 7.45 4.54 5.36
C PHE A 52 6.27 5.02 6.18
N LEU A 53 5.10 4.43 5.96
CA LEU A 53 3.85 4.77 6.65
C LEU A 53 3.59 6.29 6.65
N SER A 54 3.73 6.93 5.50
CA SER A 54 3.63 8.39 5.39
C SER A 54 2.22 8.92 5.62
N ARG A 55 1.20 8.03 5.54
CA ARG A 55 -0.19 8.32 5.89
C ARG A 55 -0.93 7.08 6.37
N TYR A 56 -1.78 7.26 7.36
CA TYR A 56 -2.75 6.29 7.84
C TYR A 56 -4.05 7.00 8.20
N ASN A 57 -5.16 6.59 7.61
CA ASN A 57 -6.49 7.14 7.88
C ASN A 57 -7.50 6.00 8.02
N VAL A 58 -8.27 6.02 9.10
CA VAL A 58 -9.42 5.16 9.31
C VAL A 58 -10.65 6.05 9.30
N HIS A 59 -11.63 5.71 8.48
CA HIS A 59 -12.90 6.42 8.41
C HIS A 59 -14.05 5.46 8.62
N VAL A 60 -15.11 5.97 9.24
CA VAL A 60 -16.37 5.26 9.43
C VAL A 60 -17.47 6.19 8.99
N THR A 61 -18.25 5.77 8.01
CA THR A 61 -19.49 6.42 7.61
C THR A 61 -20.65 5.49 7.92
N GLY A 62 -21.83 6.06 8.09
CA GLY A 62 -23.00 5.27 8.41
C GLY A 62 -24.24 6.05 8.07
N ASP A 63 -25.01 5.51 7.13
CA ASP A 63 -26.27 6.10 6.73
C ASP A 63 -27.43 5.31 7.33
N ARG A 64 -28.43 6.04 7.84
CA ARG A 64 -29.68 5.43 8.23
C ARG A 64 -30.46 5.09 6.96
N VAL A 65 -30.77 3.81 6.78
CA VAL A 65 -31.58 3.37 5.63
C VAL A 65 -33.03 3.80 5.86
N THR A 66 -33.65 4.43 4.86
CA THR A 66 -35.02 4.96 4.97
C THR A 66 -36.03 3.86 5.24
N GLY A 67 -36.87 4.10 6.24
CA GLY A 67 -37.94 3.22 6.70
C GLY A 67 -38.99 4.01 7.48
N ASP A 68 -39.99 3.34 8.07
CA ASP A 68 -41.07 3.98 8.85
C ASP A 68 -40.59 4.72 10.11
N GLY A 69 -39.31 4.62 10.41
CA GLY A 69 -38.62 5.35 11.47
C GLY A 69 -38.89 4.82 12.88
N GLN A 70 -39.84 3.90 13.04
CA GLN A 70 -40.40 3.44 14.31
C GLN A 70 -40.26 1.93 14.52
N SER A 71 -40.47 1.11 13.48
CA SER A 71 -40.30 -0.35 13.54
C SER A 71 -39.04 -0.83 12.81
N GLN A 72 -38.46 0.01 11.94
CA GLN A 72 -37.30 -0.33 11.13
C GLN A 72 -36.03 0.34 11.68
N PHE A 73 -35.19 -0.48 12.33
CA PHE A 73 -33.82 -0.13 12.69
C PHE A 73 -32.90 -0.75 11.65
N LYS A 74 -32.46 0.05 10.66
CA LYS A 74 -31.55 -0.39 9.60
C LYS A 74 -30.53 0.69 9.28
N TRP A 75 -29.26 0.29 9.30
CA TRP A 75 -28.10 1.12 9.06
C TRP A 75 -27.20 0.48 8.02
N ASP A 76 -26.55 1.34 7.25
CA ASP A 76 -25.55 0.99 6.25
C ASP A 76 -24.20 1.60 6.66
N PRO A 77 -23.48 0.97 7.60
CA PRO A 77 -22.13 1.38 7.96
C PRO A 77 -21.07 0.92 6.96
N ASP A 78 -20.20 1.88 6.64
CA ASP A 78 -18.98 1.70 5.87
C ASP A 78 -17.77 1.95 6.77
N ILE A 79 -16.85 0.99 6.82
CA ILE A 79 -15.59 1.12 7.54
C ILE A 79 -14.45 1.05 6.54
N GLY A 80 -13.68 2.13 6.44
CA GLY A 80 -12.57 2.25 5.51
C GLY A 80 -11.21 2.48 6.18
N VAL A 81 -10.18 1.93 5.56
CA VAL A 81 -8.77 2.15 5.93
C VAL A 81 -8.00 2.55 4.66
N ASP A 82 -7.32 3.70 4.73
CA ASP A 82 -6.40 4.20 3.72
C ASP A 82 -4.99 4.30 4.30
N MET A 83 -4.02 3.65 3.68
CA MET A 83 -2.63 3.65 4.13
C MET A 83 -1.65 3.86 2.97
N ASP A 84 -0.68 4.73 3.19
CA ASP A 84 0.50 4.87 2.33
C ASP A 84 1.63 4.08 3.00
N VAL A 85 1.89 2.87 2.52
CA VAL A 85 2.86 1.95 3.15
C VAL A 85 4.28 2.47 2.95
N PHE A 86 4.60 2.98 1.76
CA PHE A 86 5.87 3.61 1.48
C PHE A 86 5.78 4.59 0.29
N ASP A 87 6.64 5.60 0.31
CA ASP A 87 6.94 6.50 -0.80
C ASP A 87 8.47 6.68 -0.89
N LEU A 88 9.06 6.16 -1.96
CA LEU A 88 10.53 6.11 -2.15
C LEU A 88 10.95 6.89 -3.41
N LYS A 89 10.31 8.02 -3.70
CA LYS A 89 10.45 8.87 -4.90
C LYS A 89 9.97 8.23 -6.20
N TRP A 90 10.50 7.05 -6.54
CA TRP A 90 10.26 6.36 -7.80
C TRP A 90 9.15 5.32 -7.74
N ILE A 91 8.79 4.91 -6.52
CA ILE A 91 7.78 3.89 -6.27
C ILE A 91 6.97 4.28 -5.03
N ARG A 92 5.65 4.07 -5.11
CA ARG A 92 4.72 4.24 -4.00
C ARG A 92 3.89 2.98 -3.82
N GLY A 93 3.72 2.57 -2.57
CA GLY A 93 2.84 1.47 -2.18
C GLY A 93 1.72 2.00 -1.29
N ASN A 94 0.47 1.66 -1.64
CA ASN A 94 -0.71 2.05 -0.88
C ASN A 94 -1.61 0.83 -0.63
N VAL A 95 -2.35 0.86 0.48
CA VAL A 95 -3.36 -0.13 0.84
C VAL A 95 -4.68 0.59 1.11
N PHE A 96 -5.75 0.08 0.49
CA PHE A 96 -7.12 0.54 0.69
C PHE A 96 -8.00 -0.66 1.04
N MET A 97 -8.80 -0.53 2.08
CA MET A 97 -9.79 -1.51 2.47
C MET A 97 -11.08 -0.78 2.80
N ASN A 98 -12.19 -1.23 2.24
CA ASN A 98 -13.52 -0.81 2.66
C ASN A 98 -14.33 -2.07 3.01
N VAL A 99 -15.01 -2.02 4.15
CA VAL A 99 -15.96 -3.04 4.58
C VAL A 99 -17.30 -2.35 4.70
N GLU A 100 -18.17 -2.68 3.75
CA GLU A 100 -19.57 -2.28 3.74
C GLU A 100 -20.40 -3.39 4.40
N THR A 101 -21.29 -3.02 5.31
CA THR A 101 -22.18 -3.98 5.96
C THR A 101 -23.52 -3.34 6.27
N MET A 102 -24.57 -4.14 6.39
CA MET A 102 -25.88 -3.68 6.87
C MET A 102 -26.10 -4.19 8.29
N VAL A 103 -26.50 -3.29 9.19
CA VAL A 103 -26.84 -3.62 10.58
C VAL A 103 -28.30 -3.26 10.83
N GLY A 104 -29.11 -4.25 11.19
CA GLY A 104 -30.54 -4.04 11.45
C GLY A 104 -31.44 -5.14 10.93
N ASP A 105 -32.75 -4.93 11.10
CA ASP A 105 -33.83 -5.78 10.62
C ASP A 105 -34.41 -5.29 9.28
#